data_AF-A0A1W1XZJ7-F1
#
_entry.id   AF-A0A1W1XZJ7-F1
#
_cell.length_a   1.000
_cell.length_b   1.000
_cell.length_c   1.000
_cell.angle_alpha   90.00
_cell.angle_beta   90.00
_cell.angle_gamma   90.00
#
_symmetry.space_group_name_H-M   'P 1'
#
loop_
_entity.id
_entity.type
_entity.pdbx_description
1 polymer ?
#
loop_
_entity_poly.entity_id
_entity_poly.type
_entity_poly.pdbx_seq_one_letter_code
_entity_poly.pdbx_strand_id
1 'polypeptide(L)'
;MDFEKIKASIEHGATDAFKKTEELISTSKLNFKISDKEQDIESLYIKIGEKIYKDYEKNELIDPYLVRYCKDIKKIKSEIKNIQIKILKLQDRQTCPICGNEIGRDDIYCNYCGSKQK
;
A
#
# COMPACT_ATOMS: atom_id res chain seq x y z
N MET A 1 -10.86 -38.90 -28.89
CA MET A 1 -11.06 -37.65 -28.13
C MET A 1 -10.22 -37.76 -26.87
N ASP A 2 -9.22 -36.89 -26.69
CA ASP A 2 -8.20 -36.98 -25.64
C ASP A 2 -8.78 -36.70 -24.24
N PHE A 3 -9.23 -37.74 -23.54
CA PHE A 3 -9.74 -37.66 -22.15
C PHE A 3 -8.67 -37.19 -21.14
N GLU A 4 -7.40 -37.53 -21.41
CA GLU A 4 -6.22 -37.11 -20.65
C GLU A 4 -6.02 -35.58 -20.67
N LYS A 5 -6.23 -34.94 -21.83
CA LYS A 5 -6.13 -33.47 -21.96
C LYS A 5 -7.22 -32.74 -21.18
N ILE A 6 -8.41 -33.35 -21.10
CA ILE A 6 -9.54 -32.79 -20.35
C ILE A 6 -9.26 -32.85 -18.85
N LYS A 7 -8.75 -33.99 -18.35
CA LYS A 7 -8.38 -34.16 -16.93
C LYS A 7 -7.28 -33.18 -16.51
N ALA A 8 -6.20 -33.07 -17.29
CA ALA A 8 -5.12 -32.12 -17.01
C ALA A 8 -5.62 -30.66 -17.04
N SER A 9 -6.49 -30.30 -17.98
CA SER A 9 -7.05 -28.94 -18.05
C SER A 9 -7.95 -28.60 -16.85
N ILE A 10 -8.70 -29.57 -16.33
CA ILE A 10 -9.54 -29.39 -15.12
C ILE A 10 -8.68 -29.23 -13.86
N GLU A 11 -7.62 -30.04 -13.71
CA GLU A 11 -6.68 -29.96 -12.58
C GLU A 11 -5.89 -28.65 -12.59
N HIS A 12 -5.42 -28.21 -13.76
CA HIS A 12 -4.78 -26.90 -13.92
C HIS A 12 -5.75 -25.74 -13.62
N GLY A 13 -6.98 -25.78 -14.13
CA GLY A 13 -7.99 -24.75 -13.83
C GLY A 13 -8.34 -24.64 -12.34
N ALA A 14 -8.43 -25.78 -11.64
CA ALA A 14 -8.70 -25.81 -10.20
C ALA A 14 -7.53 -25.27 -9.37
N THR A 15 -6.29 -25.62 -9.73
CA THR A 15 -5.09 -25.15 -9.02
C THR A 15 -4.84 -23.65 -9.24
N ASP A 16 -5.10 -23.12 -10.44
CA ASP A 16 -4.95 -21.69 -10.72
C ASP A 16 -6.04 -20.85 -10.05
N ALA A 17 -7.28 -21.36 -9.97
CA ALA A 17 -8.35 -20.71 -9.21
C ALA A 17 -8.03 -20.64 -7.70
N PHE A 18 -7.42 -21.69 -7.14
CA PHE A 18 -7.01 -21.73 -5.74
C PHE A 18 -5.91 -20.70 -5.44
N LYS A 19 -4.85 -20.65 -6.26
CA LYS A 19 -3.76 -19.68 -6.13
C LYS A 19 -4.26 -18.23 -6.18
N LYS A 20 -5.14 -17.94 -7.14
CA LYS A 20 -5.74 -16.61 -7.29
C LYS A 20 -6.56 -16.20 -6.06
N THR A 21 -7.25 -17.16 -5.45
CA THR A 21 -8.00 -16.91 -4.21
C THR A 21 -7.07 -16.59 -3.04
N GLU A 22 -5.96 -17.32 -2.90
CA GLU A 22 -4.96 -17.09 -1.86
C GLU A 22 -4.26 -15.72 -2.00
N GLU A 23 -3.93 -15.31 -3.22
CA GLU A 23 -3.35 -14.00 -3.54
C GLU A 23 -4.29 -12.84 -3.17
N LEU A 24 -5.59 -12.99 -3.47
CA LEU A 24 -6.62 -12.00 -3.12
C LEU A 24 -6.75 -11.84 -1.59
N ILE A 25 -6.76 -12.95 -0.85
CA ILE A 25 -6.81 -12.93 0.62
C ILE A 25 -5.57 -12.23 1.18
N SER A 26 -4.40 -12.53 0.64
CA SER A 26 -3.12 -11.94 1.07
C SER A 26 -3.10 -10.43 0.82
N THR A 27 -3.55 -9.98 -0.35
CA THR A 27 -3.66 -8.56 -0.69
C THR A 27 -4.66 -7.83 0.20
N SER A 28 -5.84 -8.43 0.43
CA SER A 28 -6.86 -7.87 1.32
C SER A 28 -6.33 -7.64 2.73
N LYS A 29 -5.62 -8.62 3.31
CA LYS A 29 -4.97 -8.47 4.63
C LYS A 29 -3.95 -7.33 4.67
N LEU A 30 -3.20 -7.09 3.59
CA LEU A 30 -2.25 -5.98 3.51
C LEU A 30 -2.95 -4.63 3.40
N ASN A 31 -4.07 -4.56 2.65
CA ASN A 31 -4.89 -3.35 2.55
C ASN A 31 -5.50 -2.97 3.91
N PHE A 32 -6.00 -3.94 4.68
CA PHE A 32 -6.45 -3.68 6.06
C PHE A 32 -5.35 -3.05 6.91
N LYS A 33 -4.12 -3.58 6.84
CA LYS A 33 -2.98 -3.00 7.57
C LYS A 33 -2.64 -1.57 7.14
N ILE A 34 -2.84 -1.21 5.87
CA ILE A 34 -2.68 0.18 5.41
C ILE A 34 -3.75 1.04 6.07
N SER A 35 -5.02 0.63 6.00
CA SER A 35 -6.14 1.36 6.59
C SER A 35 -5.96 1.58 8.11
N ASP A 36 -5.49 0.56 8.84
CA ASP A 36 -5.19 0.69 10.27
C ASP A 36 -4.09 1.74 10.52
N LYS A 37 -3.04 1.75 9.69
CA LYS A 37 -1.93 2.71 9.80
C LYS A 37 -2.34 4.14 9.42
N GLU A 38 -3.30 4.29 8.50
CA GLU A 38 -3.89 5.59 8.17
C GLU A 38 -4.70 6.15 9.35
N GLN A 39 -5.47 5.30 10.04
CA GLN A 39 -6.16 5.66 11.28
C GLN A 39 -5.18 6.04 12.41
N ASP A 40 -4.05 5.34 12.52
CA ASP A 40 -2.97 5.70 13.46
C ASP A 40 -2.45 7.13 13.18
N ILE A 41 -2.25 7.49 11.91
CA ILE A 41 -1.80 8.82 11.50
C ILE A 41 -2.85 9.89 11.85
N GLU A 42 -4.13 9.63 11.55
CA GLU A 42 -5.23 10.55 11.88
C GLU A 42 -5.30 10.83 13.39
N SER A 43 -5.19 9.77 14.19
CA SER A 43 -5.12 9.87 15.65
C SER A 43 -3.94 10.71 16.14
N LEU A 44 -2.79 10.65 15.45
CA LEU A 44 -1.63 11.49 15.77
C LEU A 44 -1.87 12.96 15.43
N TYR A 45 -2.55 13.27 14.32
CA TYR A 45 -2.92 14.65 14.00
C TYR A 45 -3.84 15.27 15.05
N ILE A 46 -4.83 14.51 15.53
CA ILE A 46 -5.73 14.96 16.61
C ILE A 46 -4.92 15.27 17.88
N LYS A 47 -4.05 14.34 18.32
CA LYS A 47 -3.20 14.53 19.52
C LYS A 47 -2.27 15.74 19.40
N ILE A 48 -1.69 15.96 18.21
CA ILE A 48 -0.87 17.15 17.93
C ILE A 48 -1.70 18.42 18.12
N GLY A 49 -2.88 18.50 17.49
CA GLY A 49 -3.76 19.66 17.57
C GLY A 49 -4.22 19.96 18.99
N GLU A 50 -4.63 18.93 19.73
CA GLU A 50 -5.01 19.06 21.15
C GLU A 50 -3.86 19.62 22.00
N LYS A 51 -2.62 19.16 21.78
CA LYS A 51 -1.48 19.65 22.56
C LYS A 51 -1.21 21.12 22.26
N ILE A 52 -1.21 21.50 20.97
CA ILE A 52 -1.01 22.89 20.56
C ILE A 52 -2.04 23.81 21.20
N TYR A 53 -3.31 23.41 21.21
CA TYR A 53 -4.38 24.22 21.82
C TYR A 53 -4.21 24.35 23.34
N LYS A 54 -3.90 23.24 24.03
CA LYS A 54 -3.63 23.25 25.49
C LYS A 54 -2.45 24.14 25.87
N ASP A 55 -1.41 24.20 25.02
CA ASP A 55 -0.24 25.04 25.26
C ASP A 55 -0.55 26.51 25.03
N TYR A 56 -1.34 26.80 23.99
CA TYR A 56 -1.88 28.13 23.74
C TYR A 56 -2.71 28.64 24.93
N GLU A 57 -3.62 27.82 25.48
CA GLU A 57 -4.42 28.19 26.66
C GLU A 57 -3.54 28.53 27.88
N LYS A 58 -2.34 27.98 27.97
CA LYS A 58 -1.37 28.23 29.05
C LYS A 58 -0.36 29.33 28.74
N ASN A 59 -0.41 29.95 27.55
CA ASN A 59 0.61 30.87 27.03
C ASN A 59 2.03 30.24 26.99
N GLU A 60 2.13 28.94 26.70
CA GLU A 60 3.41 28.23 26.55
C GLU A 60 3.95 28.32 25.10
N LEU A 61 5.28 28.33 24.93
CA LEU A 61 5.93 28.27 23.61
C LEU A 61 5.85 26.84 23.03
N ILE A 62 5.76 26.75 21.69
CA ILE A 62 5.56 25.52 20.91
C ILE A 62 6.47 24.38 21.39
N ASP A 63 5.84 23.28 21.80
CA ASP A 63 6.44 22.18 22.55
C ASP A 63 7.33 21.25 21.69
N PRO A 64 8.60 20.97 22.09
CA PRO A 64 9.45 19.91 21.51
C PRO A 64 8.81 18.52 21.36
N TYR A 65 7.81 18.17 22.17
CA TYR A 65 7.03 16.93 22.05
C TYR A 65 6.31 16.82 20.70
N LEU A 66 5.99 17.94 20.03
CA LEU A 66 5.39 17.92 18.69
C LEU A 66 6.34 17.33 17.64
N VAL A 67 7.65 17.52 17.81
CA VAL A 67 8.67 16.93 16.93
C VAL A 67 8.62 15.40 16.98
N ARG A 68 8.30 14.81 18.15
CA ARG A 68 8.17 13.37 18.29
C ARG A 68 7.01 12.83 17.44
N TYR A 69 5.83 13.44 17.54
CA TYR A 69 4.67 12.98 16.75
C TYR A 69 4.92 13.10 15.24
N CYS A 70 5.60 14.17 14.78
CA CYS A 70 6.01 14.31 13.39
C CYS A 70 6.96 13.18 12.94
N LYS A 71 7.91 12.77 13.78
CA LYS A 71 8.80 11.63 13.50
C LYS A 71 8.03 10.31 13.41
N ASP A 72 7.08 10.10 14.32
CA ASP A 72 6.24 8.89 14.35
C ASP A 72 5.37 8.81 13.07
N ILE A 73 4.73 9.91 12.66
CA ILE A 73 3.97 9.99 11.39
C ILE A 73 4.87 9.66 10.19
N LYS A 74 6.09 10.23 10.14
CA LYS A 74 7.04 9.96 9.04
C LYS A 74 7.40 8.48 8.96
N LYS A 75 7.62 7.83 10.11
CA LYS A 75 7.90 6.39 10.18
C LYS A 75 6.72 5.58 9.65
N ILE A 76 5.50 5.84 10.13
CA ILE A 76 4.29 5.12 9.71
C ILE A 76 4.04 5.29 8.21
N LYS A 77 4.21 6.50 7.65
CA LYS A 77 4.11 6.74 6.20
C LYS A 77 5.11 5.91 5.39
N SER A 78 6.33 5.72 5.91
CA SER A 78 7.32 4.84 5.27
C SER A 78 6.89 3.38 5.32
N GLU A 79 6.27 2.93 6.41
CA GLU A 79 5.74 1.56 6.55
C GLU A 79 4.60 1.32 5.56
N ILE A 80 3.65 2.26 5.44
CA ILE A 80 2.57 2.22 4.43
C ILE A 80 3.16 2.06 3.02
N LYS A 81 4.12 2.90 2.65
CA LYS A 81 4.79 2.82 1.33
C LYS A 81 5.40 1.45 1.08
N ASN A 82 6.06 0.87 2.08
CA ASN A 82 6.65 -0.46 1.96
C ASN A 82 5.60 -1.57 1.80
N ILE A 83 4.44 -1.44 2.45
CA ILE A 83 3.32 -2.39 2.30
C ILE A 83 2.70 -2.26 0.90
N GLN A 84 2.48 -1.05 0.41
CA GLN A 84 1.98 -0.80 -0.95
C GLN A 84 2.91 -1.40 -2.01
N ILE A 85 4.23 -1.22 -1.86
CA ILE A 85 5.22 -1.86 -2.75
C ILE A 85 5.04 -3.39 -2.73
N LYS A 86 4.83 -4.02 -1.58
CA LYS A 86 4.61 -5.47 -1.50
C LYS A 86 3.34 -5.89 -2.25
N ILE A 87 2.25 -5.13 -2.13
CA ILE A 87 1.01 -5.39 -2.88
C ILE A 87 1.26 -5.33 -4.38
N LEU A 88 1.92 -4.27 -4.87
CA LEU A 88 2.26 -4.14 -6.29
C LEU A 88 3.10 -5.31 -6.81
N LYS A 89 4.06 -5.78 -6.00
CA LYS A 89 4.85 -6.97 -6.36
C LYS A 89 4.01 -8.24 -6.46
N LEU A 90 3.01 -8.42 -5.60
CA LEU A 90 2.10 -9.58 -5.66
C LEU A 90 1.16 -9.52 -6.86
N GLN A 91 0.89 -8.32 -7.38
CA GLN A 91 0.03 -8.09 -8.53
C GLN A 91 0.79 -8.01 -9.86
N ASP A 92 2.11 -8.27 -9.87
CA ASP A 92 3.00 -8.03 -11.00
C ASP A 92 2.84 -6.64 -11.64
N ARG A 93 2.68 -5.63 -10.76
CA ARG A 93 2.57 -4.22 -11.11
C ARG A 93 3.73 -3.41 -10.56
N GLN A 94 3.89 -2.21 -11.10
CA GLN A 94 4.83 -1.21 -10.62
C GLN A 94 4.24 0.20 -10.79
N THR A 95 4.85 1.18 -10.12
CA THR A 95 4.49 2.59 -10.30
C THR A 95 5.37 3.22 -11.38
N CYS A 96 4.76 3.89 -12.36
CA CYS A 96 5.50 4.69 -13.33
C CYS A 96 6.25 5.82 -12.60
N PRO A 97 7.59 5.95 -12.74
CA PRO A 97 8.36 6.95 -12.02
C PRO A 97 8.13 8.38 -12.54
N ILE A 98 7.52 8.53 -13.72
CA ILE A 98 7.27 9.82 -14.35
C ILE A 98 5.90 10.39 -13.96
N CYS A 99 4.84 9.58 -14.02
CA CYS A 99 3.47 10.05 -13.78
C CYS A 99 2.81 9.51 -12.51
N GLY A 100 3.41 8.51 -11.85
CA GLY A 100 2.88 7.94 -10.62
C GLY A 100 1.72 6.94 -10.78
N ASN A 101 1.26 6.66 -12.00
CA ASN A 101 0.23 5.63 -12.24
C ASN A 101 0.78 4.21 -12.11
N GLU A 102 -0.06 3.28 -11.68
CA GLU A 102 0.25 1.85 -11.67
C GLU A 102 0.18 1.27 -13.09
N ILE A 103 1.22 0.54 -13.46
CA ILE A 103 1.38 -0.12 -14.76
C ILE A 103 1.84 -1.57 -14.53
N GLY A 104 1.77 -2.40 -15.57
CA GLY A 104 2.35 -3.73 -15.53
C GLY A 104 3.85 -3.66 -15.26
N ARG A 105 4.38 -4.59 -14.47
CA ARG A 105 5.83 -4.67 -14.18
C ARG A 105 6.66 -4.79 -15.47
N ASP A 106 6.11 -5.46 -16.48
CA ASP A 106 6.80 -5.71 -17.74
C ASP A 106 6.43 -4.78 -18.87
N ASP A 107 5.64 -3.73 -18.59
CA ASP A 107 5.30 -2.71 -19.57
C ASP A 107 6.56 -1.96 -20.04
N ILE A 108 6.74 -1.88 -21.37
CA ILE A 108 7.86 -1.15 -21.99
C ILE A 108 7.57 0.37 -21.98
N TYR A 109 6.30 0.75 -22.10
CA TYR A 109 5.83 2.13 -22.08
C TYR A 109 4.66 2.28 -21.11
N CYS A 110 4.57 3.42 -20.42
CA CYS A 110 3.43 3.73 -19.59
C CYS A 110 2.20 4.04 -20.45
N ASN A 111 1.11 3.28 -20.28
CA ASN A 111 -0.16 3.48 -20.98
C ASN A 111 -0.89 4.79 -20.60
N TYR A 112 -0.43 5.50 -19.56
CA TYR A 112 -1.01 6.77 -19.12
C TYR A 112 -0.24 8.00 -19.60
N CYS A 113 1.10 7.96 -19.64
CA CYS A 113 1.92 9.12 -19.99
C CYS A 113 2.89 8.91 -21.16
N GLY A 114 2.94 7.70 -21.74
CA GLY A 114 3.77 7.38 -22.89
C GLY A 114 5.28 7.25 -22.60
N SER A 115 5.72 7.52 -21.37
CA SER A 115 7.16 7.41 -21.04
C SER A 115 7.65 5.96 -21.10
N LYS A 116 8.89 5.77 -21.57
CA LYS A 116 9.57 4.46 -21.62
C LYS A 116 9.99 4.02 -20.21
N GLN A 117 9.74 2.76 -19.87
CA GLN A 117 9.94 2.19 -18.53
C GLN A 117 11.11 1.20 -18.47
N LYS A 118 11.48 0.64 -19.62
CA LYS A 118 12.60 -0.29 -19.83
C LYS A 118 13.27 0.03 -21.15
#